data_AF-A0A971IE22-F1
#
_entry.id   AF-A0A971IE22-F1
#
_cell.length_a   1.000
_cell.length_b   1.000
_cell.length_c   1.000
_cell.angle_alpha   90.00
_cell.angle_beta   90.00
_cell.angle_gamma   90.00
#
_symmetry.space_group_name_H-M   'P 1'
#
loop_
_entity.id
_entity.type
_entity.pdbx_description
1 polymer ?
#
loop_
_entity_poly.entity_id
_entity_poly.type
_entity_poly.pdbx_seq_one_letter_code
_entity_poly.pdbx_strand_id
1 'polypeptide(L)'
;MSDPNWLLSTLAQSAAAVVAIVGGFLVSRLVQLSSEKEGLRRRRTNAQDELKHVTRLFEAARGSRLANSREAFFGWVLDDLVKRDEDFDAQALLEKNIPRGSSFDEMVEYLNEIIQRVDAAIANVNAYLSGDETRDVTIEDLEARGMKVPPEDRDTYDSIEYNLLDDLPEKTYDAGPHGLLINPVPYLRVPPIESPAITTTELRRLDESIREEQELLSRRSMIEAEIARLSAAIDQIGKPVGVTSAVWILGIYSALGIVAPVTVMALFPTILDLWLAWMLVGLFVAGLALVVGYIYWYARRLSQREEE
;
A
#
# COMPACT_ATOMS: atom_id res chain seq x y z
N MET A 1 60.55 -33.77 44.61
CA MET A 1 59.20 -34.08 44.08
C MET A 1 58.49 -32.75 43.90
N SER A 2 58.16 -32.41 42.66
CA SER A 2 57.38 -31.22 42.33
C SER A 2 55.95 -31.40 42.82
N ASP A 3 55.35 -30.38 43.41
CA ASP A 3 53.94 -30.42 43.86
C ASP A 3 53.01 -30.53 42.63
N PRO A 4 52.25 -31.63 42.45
CA PRO A 4 51.38 -31.84 41.29
C PRO A 4 50.25 -30.80 41.20
N ASN A 5 49.94 -30.11 42.30
CA ASN A 5 48.92 -29.06 42.33
C ASN A 5 49.30 -27.85 41.45
N TRP A 6 50.59 -27.60 41.23
CA TRP A 6 51.02 -26.48 40.38
C TRP A 6 50.62 -26.67 38.91
N LEU A 7 50.73 -27.89 38.37
CA LEU A 7 50.34 -28.17 36.99
C LEU A 7 48.83 -28.01 36.79
N LEU A 8 48.04 -28.67 37.65
CA LEU A 8 46.57 -28.66 37.56
C LEU A 8 45.99 -27.25 37.73
N SER A 9 46.52 -26.49 38.69
CA SER A 9 46.12 -25.09 38.90
C SER A 9 46.49 -24.20 37.71
N THR A 10 47.69 -24.34 37.14
CA THR A 10 48.11 -23.56 35.97
C THR A 10 47.25 -23.87 34.74
N LEU A 11 46.91 -25.14 34.49
CA LEU A 11 46.01 -25.56 33.41
C LEU A 11 44.61 -24.98 33.60
N ALA A 12 44.03 -25.14 34.79
CA ALA A 12 42.71 -24.61 35.11
C ALA A 12 42.63 -23.08 35.00
N GLN A 13 43.63 -22.36 35.52
CA GLN A 13 43.71 -20.90 35.44
C GLN A 13 43.86 -20.42 33.99
N SER A 14 44.70 -21.08 33.19
CA SER A 14 44.90 -20.74 31.79
C SER A 14 43.65 -21.03 30.95
N ALA A 15 42.98 -22.16 31.18
CA ALA A 15 41.71 -22.49 30.53
C ALA A 15 40.63 -21.46 30.90
N ALA A 16 40.53 -21.09 32.18
CA ALA A 16 39.61 -20.07 32.66
C ALA A 16 39.87 -18.70 32.01
N ALA A 17 41.13 -18.29 31.86
CA ALA A 17 41.49 -17.05 31.19
C ALA A 17 41.05 -17.04 29.70
N VAL A 18 41.29 -18.13 28.97
CA VAL A 18 40.84 -18.26 27.57
C VAL A 18 39.32 -18.22 27.46
N VAL A 19 38.62 -18.98 28.31
CA VAL A 19 37.15 -19.00 28.39
C VAL A 19 36.60 -17.61 28.68
N ALA A 20 37.21 -16.86 29.60
CA ALA A 20 36.79 -15.50 29.95
C ALA A 20 36.95 -14.53 28.77
N ILE A 21 38.08 -14.56 28.07
CA ILE A 21 38.34 -13.69 26.92
C ILE A 21 37.39 -14.00 25.76
N VAL A 22 37.31 -15.27 25.35
CA VAL A 22 36.47 -15.68 24.21
C VAL A 22 34.99 -15.54 24.57
N GLY A 23 34.61 -15.90 25.79
CA GLY A 23 33.25 -15.75 26.29
C GLY A 23 32.80 -14.28 26.31
N GLY A 24 33.65 -13.37 26.82
CA GLY A 24 33.37 -11.93 26.81
C GLY A 24 33.20 -11.38 25.39
N PHE A 25 34.07 -11.80 24.45
CA PHE A 25 33.94 -11.42 23.04
C PHE A 25 32.63 -11.91 22.41
N LEU A 26 32.27 -13.18 22.62
CA LEU A 26 31.04 -13.76 22.07
C LEU A 26 29.78 -13.06 22.60
N VAL A 27 29.73 -12.79 23.91
CA VAL A 27 28.62 -12.07 24.54
C VAL A 27 28.51 -10.66 23.97
N SER A 28 29.62 -9.93 23.85
CA SER A 28 29.64 -8.60 23.25
C SER A 28 29.08 -8.59 21.82
N ARG A 29 29.55 -9.53 20.98
CA ARG A 29 29.07 -9.67 19.60
C ARG A 29 27.59 -10.04 19.53
N LEU A 30 27.12 -10.92 20.41
CA LEU A 30 25.71 -11.30 20.49
C LEU A 30 24.82 -10.11 20.87
N VAL A 31 25.24 -9.31 21.85
CA VAL A 31 24.52 -8.10 22.26
C VAL A 31 24.48 -7.08 21.12
N GLN A 32 25.59 -6.91 20.40
CA GLN A 32 25.66 -6.03 19.23
C GLN A 32 24.66 -6.48 18.13
N LEU A 33 24.69 -7.75 17.75
CA LEU A 33 23.76 -8.30 16.74
C LEU A 33 22.29 -8.21 17.19
N SER A 34 22.03 -8.45 18.48
CA SER A 34 20.69 -8.31 19.05
C SER A 34 20.21 -6.86 18.96
N SER A 35 21.08 -5.90 19.26
CA SER A 35 20.78 -4.47 19.21
C SER A 35 20.54 -4.00 17.77
N GLU A 36 21.34 -4.48 16.82
CA GLU A 36 21.17 -4.21 15.39
C GLU A 36 19.85 -4.77 14.87
N LYS A 37 19.53 -6.04 15.20
CA LYS A 37 18.27 -6.69 14.85
C LYS A 37 17.07 -5.93 15.40
N GLU A 38 17.14 -5.48 16.65
CA GLU A 38 16.09 -4.70 17.28
C GLU A 38 15.93 -3.32 16.60
N GLY A 39 17.04 -2.68 16.23
CA GLY A 39 17.04 -1.44 15.45
C GLY A 39 16.34 -1.61 14.09
N LEU A 40 16.63 -2.68 13.36
CA LEU A 40 15.96 -2.99 12.09
C LEU A 40 14.48 -3.31 12.28
N ARG A 41 14.11 -4.04 13.34
CA ARG A 41 12.71 -4.33 13.67
C ARG A 41 11.91 -3.06 13.90
N ARG A 42 12.45 -2.12 14.69
CA ARG A 42 11.81 -0.81 14.92
C ARG A 42 11.64 -0.03 13.62
N ARG A 43 12.66 0.01 12.76
CA ARG A 43 12.56 0.65 11.43
C ARG A 43 11.46 0.01 10.58
N ARG A 44 11.37 -1.32 10.56
CA ARG A 44 10.32 -2.03 9.84
C ARG A 44 8.93 -1.70 10.38
N THR A 45 8.76 -1.67 11.70
CA THR A 45 7.48 -1.28 12.32
C THR A 45 7.08 0.13 11.92
N ASN A 46 8.02 1.08 12.00
CA ASN A 46 7.76 2.47 11.58
C ASN A 46 7.35 2.56 10.09
N ALA A 47 8.05 1.83 9.20
CA ALA A 47 7.70 1.76 7.79
C ALA A 47 6.32 1.13 7.56
N GLN A 48 5.93 0.12 8.34
CA GLN A 48 4.60 -0.48 8.29
C GLN A 48 3.50 0.49 8.73
N ASP A 49 3.76 1.31 9.75
CA ASP A 49 2.81 2.32 10.20
C ASP A 49 2.70 3.47 9.19
N GLU A 50 3.81 3.86 8.55
CA GLU A 50 3.80 4.80 7.43
C GLU A 50 3.01 4.24 6.24
N LEU A 51 3.20 2.96 5.89
CA LEU A 51 2.45 2.29 4.82
C LEU A 51 0.94 2.37 5.08
N LYS A 52 0.49 2.09 6.31
CA LYS A 52 -0.93 2.21 6.68
C LYS A 52 -1.44 3.63 6.54
N HIS A 53 -0.63 4.63 6.87
CA HIS A 53 -1.02 6.03 6.70
C HIS A 53 -1.14 6.41 5.22
N VAL A 54 -0.12 6.11 4.41
CA VAL A 54 -0.11 6.39 2.96
C VAL A 54 -1.23 5.64 2.25
N THR A 55 -1.54 4.40 2.65
CA THR A 55 -2.65 3.63 2.07
C THR A 55 -4.00 4.32 2.29
N ARG A 56 -4.25 4.85 3.49
CA ARG A 56 -5.48 5.62 3.75
C ARG A 56 -5.55 6.90 2.93
N LEU A 57 -4.44 7.61 2.78
CA LEU A 57 -4.37 8.80 1.92
C LEU A 57 -4.63 8.44 0.46
N PHE A 58 -4.05 7.33 -0.02
CA PHE A 58 -4.26 6.82 -1.37
C PHE A 58 -5.74 6.50 -1.63
N GLU A 59 -6.40 5.80 -0.70
CA GLU A 59 -7.83 5.50 -0.81
C GLU A 59 -8.70 6.78 -0.84
N ALA A 60 -8.37 7.78 -0.03
CA ALA A 60 -9.05 9.08 -0.03
C ALA A 60 -8.84 9.87 -1.33
N ALA A 61 -7.60 9.89 -1.85
CA ALA A 61 -7.26 10.52 -3.12
C ALA A 61 -7.96 9.84 -4.29
N ARG A 62 -7.96 8.49 -4.32
CA ARG A 62 -8.70 7.70 -5.32
C ARG A 62 -10.21 7.97 -5.26
N GLY A 63 -10.79 8.05 -4.05
CA GLY A 63 -12.19 8.42 -3.87
C GLY A 63 -12.51 9.81 -4.45
N SER A 64 -11.63 10.78 -4.19
CA SER A 64 -11.77 12.15 -4.72
C SER A 64 -11.62 12.21 -6.23
N ARG A 65 -10.64 11.49 -6.80
CA ARG A 65 -10.47 11.36 -8.26
C ARG A 65 -11.71 10.74 -8.89
N LEU A 66 -12.22 9.64 -8.32
CA LEU A 66 -13.41 8.97 -8.84
C LEU A 66 -14.64 9.88 -8.78
N ALA A 67 -14.84 10.62 -7.71
CA ALA A 67 -15.94 11.59 -7.61
C ALA A 67 -15.85 12.66 -8.71
N ASN A 68 -14.68 13.27 -8.92
CA ASN A 68 -14.47 14.24 -10.00
C ASN A 68 -14.66 13.61 -11.39
N SER A 69 -14.22 12.36 -11.57
CA SER A 69 -14.36 11.63 -12.83
C SER A 69 -15.82 11.33 -13.14
N ARG A 70 -16.60 10.96 -12.13
CA ARG A 70 -18.04 10.71 -12.23
C ARG A 70 -18.80 11.98 -12.60
N GLU A 71 -18.51 13.09 -11.93
CA GLU A 71 -19.10 14.40 -12.23
C GLU A 71 -18.84 14.81 -13.70
N ALA A 72 -17.58 14.73 -14.15
CA ALA A 72 -17.23 15.01 -15.54
C ALA A 72 -17.89 14.04 -16.53
N PHE A 73 -17.89 12.74 -16.21
CA PHE A 73 -18.50 11.70 -17.04
C PHE A 73 -20.00 11.94 -17.21
N PHE A 74 -20.70 12.22 -16.11
CA PHE A 74 -22.14 12.52 -16.12
C PHE A 74 -22.45 13.66 -17.09
N GLY A 75 -21.73 14.79 -16.99
CA GLY A 75 -21.92 15.91 -17.90
C GLY A 75 -21.69 15.56 -19.37
N TRP A 76 -20.75 14.67 -19.68
CA TRP A 76 -20.46 14.27 -21.07
C TRP A 76 -21.49 13.30 -21.65
N VAL A 77 -22.03 12.38 -20.84
CA VAL A 77 -22.92 11.32 -21.33
C VAL A 77 -24.40 11.65 -21.19
N LEU A 78 -24.77 12.62 -20.36
CA LEU A 78 -26.17 12.93 -20.06
C LEU A 78 -26.97 13.26 -21.33
N ASP A 79 -26.44 14.11 -22.20
CA ASP A 79 -27.11 14.52 -23.45
C ASP A 79 -27.33 13.33 -24.40
N ASP A 80 -26.30 12.50 -24.57
CA ASP A 80 -26.35 11.29 -25.39
C ASP A 80 -27.36 10.27 -24.81
N LEU A 81 -27.49 10.19 -23.48
CA LEU A 81 -28.44 9.32 -22.80
C LEU A 81 -29.88 9.80 -22.90
N VAL A 82 -30.13 11.11 -22.87
CA VAL A 82 -31.49 11.67 -23.01
C VAL A 82 -32.00 11.50 -24.44
N LYS A 83 -31.12 11.61 -25.44
CA LYS A 83 -31.45 11.50 -26.88
C LYS A 83 -31.46 10.07 -27.42
N ARG A 84 -31.21 9.07 -26.57
CA ARG A 84 -30.97 7.71 -27.01
C ARG A 84 -32.19 7.07 -27.69
N ASP A 85 -31.94 6.24 -28.70
CA ASP A 85 -32.94 5.45 -29.40
C ASP A 85 -32.96 3.97 -28.93
N GLU A 86 -33.78 3.14 -29.58
CA GLU A 86 -33.88 1.70 -29.26
C GLU A 86 -32.58 0.93 -29.57
N ASP A 87 -31.75 1.44 -30.48
CA ASP A 87 -30.49 0.83 -30.93
C ASP A 87 -29.26 1.33 -30.14
N PHE A 88 -29.48 1.99 -29.00
CA PHE A 88 -28.45 2.60 -28.18
C PHE A 88 -27.41 1.60 -27.64
N ASP A 89 -26.13 1.82 -27.99
CA ASP A 89 -25.00 1.05 -27.49
C ASP A 89 -24.31 1.74 -26.30
N ALA A 90 -24.66 1.30 -25.09
CA ALA A 90 -24.07 1.79 -23.84
C ALA A 90 -22.56 1.53 -23.75
N GLN A 91 -22.04 0.45 -24.34
CA GLN A 91 -20.62 0.15 -24.30
C GLN A 91 -19.83 1.11 -25.19
N ALA A 92 -20.33 1.37 -26.39
CA ALA A 92 -19.73 2.35 -27.29
C ALA A 92 -19.75 3.76 -26.67
N LEU A 93 -20.83 4.14 -25.99
CA LEU A 93 -20.90 5.43 -25.28
C LEU A 93 -19.86 5.50 -24.15
N LEU A 94 -19.70 4.42 -23.39
CA LEU A 94 -18.70 4.33 -22.33
C LEU A 94 -17.28 4.48 -22.87
N GLU A 95 -16.91 3.68 -23.88
CA GLU A 95 -15.58 3.68 -24.48
C GLU A 95 -15.18 5.05 -25.04
N LYS A 96 -16.14 5.77 -25.65
CA LYS A 96 -15.93 7.11 -26.20
C LYS A 96 -15.65 8.16 -25.12
N ASN A 97 -16.22 7.99 -23.93
CA ASN A 97 -16.29 9.05 -22.90
C ASN A 97 -15.56 8.71 -21.60
N ILE A 98 -14.68 7.70 -21.55
CA ILE A 98 -13.93 7.37 -20.31
C ILE A 98 -13.10 8.58 -19.86
N PRO A 99 -13.33 9.12 -18.65
CA PRO A 99 -12.51 10.20 -18.12
C PRO A 99 -11.06 9.77 -17.96
N ARG A 100 -10.15 10.71 -18.21
CA ARG A 100 -8.72 10.48 -18.01
C ARG A 100 -8.46 9.97 -16.59
N GLY A 101 -7.64 8.93 -16.47
CA GLY A 101 -7.28 8.34 -15.18
C GLY A 101 -8.32 7.39 -14.59
N SER A 102 -9.49 7.24 -15.22
CA SER A 102 -10.47 6.20 -14.89
C SER A 102 -10.29 4.98 -15.78
N SER A 103 -10.75 3.82 -15.28
CA SER A 103 -10.85 2.59 -16.07
C SER A 103 -12.29 2.33 -16.52
N PHE A 104 -12.44 1.47 -17.53
CA PHE A 104 -13.73 0.98 -17.99
C PHE A 104 -14.55 0.37 -16.83
N ASP A 105 -13.90 -0.50 -16.04
CA ASP A 105 -14.53 -1.19 -14.91
C ASP A 105 -15.03 -0.22 -13.83
N GLU A 106 -14.30 0.88 -13.59
CA GLU A 106 -14.74 1.90 -12.62
C GLU A 106 -15.96 2.68 -13.08
N MET A 107 -16.11 2.87 -14.39
CA MET A 107 -17.14 3.72 -14.98
C MET A 107 -18.38 2.94 -15.42
N VAL A 108 -18.27 1.63 -15.72
CA VAL A 108 -19.42 0.82 -16.16
C VAL A 108 -20.51 0.71 -15.09
N GLU A 109 -20.11 0.54 -13.82
CA GLU A 109 -21.06 0.53 -12.70
C GLU A 109 -21.81 1.85 -12.59
N TYR A 110 -21.09 2.96 -12.77
CA TYR A 110 -21.66 4.30 -12.69
C TYR A 110 -22.53 4.64 -13.91
N LEU A 111 -22.15 4.20 -15.11
CA LEU A 111 -22.98 4.38 -16.30
C LEU A 111 -24.34 3.70 -16.15
N ASN A 112 -24.38 2.49 -15.60
CA ASN A 112 -25.64 1.80 -15.32
C ASN A 112 -26.50 2.57 -14.30
N GLU A 113 -25.89 3.19 -13.30
CA GLU A 113 -26.58 4.06 -12.34
C GLU A 113 -27.19 5.30 -13.05
N ILE A 114 -26.42 5.96 -13.93
CA ILE A 114 -26.91 7.12 -14.69
C ILE A 114 -28.07 6.70 -15.60
N ILE A 115 -27.94 5.59 -16.34
CA ILE A 115 -29.00 5.07 -17.23
C ILE A 115 -30.30 4.89 -16.44
N GLN A 116 -30.24 4.24 -15.27
CA GLN A 116 -31.41 4.02 -14.43
C GLN A 116 -32.03 5.34 -13.93
N ARG A 117 -31.20 6.32 -13.55
CA ARG A 117 -31.65 7.65 -13.11
C ARG A 117 -32.32 8.42 -14.25
N VAL A 118 -31.71 8.42 -15.44
CA VAL A 118 -32.26 9.07 -16.64
C VAL A 118 -33.58 8.42 -17.04
N ASP A 119 -33.67 7.08 -17.05
CA ASP A 119 -34.91 6.36 -17.34
C ASP A 119 -36.04 6.68 -16.37
N ALA A 120 -35.71 6.73 -15.07
CA ALA A 120 -36.68 7.10 -14.04
C ALA A 120 -37.16 8.55 -14.22
N ALA A 121 -36.26 9.46 -14.55
CA ALA A 121 -36.60 10.87 -14.79
C ALA A 121 -37.46 11.05 -16.05
N ILE A 122 -37.12 10.40 -17.17
CA ILE A 122 -37.92 10.40 -18.40
C ILE A 122 -39.32 9.80 -18.15
N ALA A 123 -39.39 8.67 -17.44
CA ALA A 123 -40.68 8.06 -17.09
C ALA A 123 -41.53 8.96 -16.20
N ASN A 124 -40.91 9.67 -15.24
CA ASN A 124 -41.59 10.64 -14.39
C ASN A 124 -42.14 11.82 -15.22
N VAL A 125 -41.31 12.44 -16.07
CA VAL A 125 -41.74 13.53 -16.95
C VAL A 125 -42.92 13.10 -17.84
N ASN A 126 -42.79 11.94 -18.51
CA ASN A 126 -43.83 11.41 -19.38
C ASN A 126 -45.16 11.10 -18.66
N ALA A 127 -45.13 10.81 -17.35
CA ALA A 127 -46.34 10.57 -16.58
C ALA A 127 -47.15 11.86 -16.30
N TYR A 128 -46.51 13.04 -16.38
CA TYR A 128 -47.13 14.34 -16.15
C TYR A 128 -47.36 15.15 -17.44
N LEU A 129 -46.80 14.71 -18.56
CA LEU A 129 -47.08 15.27 -19.89
C LEU A 129 -48.49 14.86 -20.36
N SER A 130 -49.27 15.84 -20.80
CA SER A 130 -50.56 15.64 -21.48
C SER A 130 -50.34 15.51 -22.99
N GLY A 131 -51.22 14.78 -23.70
CA GLY A 131 -51.05 14.53 -25.13
C GLY A 131 -51.17 15.77 -26.04
N ASP A 132 -51.61 16.90 -25.48
CA ASP A 132 -51.81 18.20 -26.14
C ASP A 132 -50.75 19.25 -25.74
N GLU A 133 -49.69 18.85 -25.04
CA GLU A 133 -48.61 19.74 -24.62
C GLU A 133 -47.80 20.26 -25.81
N THR A 134 -47.27 21.47 -25.66
CA THR A 134 -46.42 22.15 -26.64
C THR A 134 -45.01 22.35 -26.09
N ARG A 135 -44.04 22.70 -26.94
CA ARG A 135 -42.63 22.98 -26.54
C ARG A 135 -42.45 24.03 -25.44
N ASP A 136 -43.47 24.83 -25.15
CA ASP A 136 -43.44 25.88 -24.11
C ASP A 136 -43.48 25.33 -22.67
N VAL A 137 -43.78 24.05 -22.47
CA VAL A 137 -43.85 23.45 -21.13
C VAL A 137 -42.45 23.36 -20.52
N THR A 138 -42.31 23.78 -19.26
CA THR A 138 -41.04 23.66 -18.51
C THR A 138 -41.15 22.66 -17.36
N ILE A 139 -40.02 22.29 -16.76
CA ILE A 139 -40.03 21.41 -15.57
C ILE A 139 -40.76 22.08 -14.39
N GLU A 140 -40.68 23.40 -14.24
CA GLU A 140 -41.42 24.12 -13.20
C GLU A 140 -42.94 23.99 -13.37
N ASP A 141 -43.43 23.96 -14.62
CA ASP A 141 -44.85 23.74 -14.89
C ASP A 141 -45.28 22.34 -14.44
N LEU A 142 -44.44 21.32 -14.66
CA LEU A 142 -44.69 19.96 -14.20
C LEU A 142 -44.60 19.85 -12.68
N GLU A 143 -43.67 20.55 -12.03
CA GLU A 143 -43.60 20.66 -10.56
C GLU A 143 -44.85 21.32 -9.97
N ALA A 144 -45.39 22.36 -10.64
CA ALA A 144 -46.65 22.99 -10.25
C ALA A 144 -47.86 22.04 -10.34
N ARG A 145 -47.78 21.00 -11.18
CA ARG A 145 -48.75 19.90 -11.27
C ARG A 145 -48.52 18.79 -10.24
N GLY A 146 -47.51 18.93 -9.39
CA GLY A 146 -47.20 17.99 -8.32
C GLY A 146 -46.16 16.94 -8.69
N MET A 147 -45.45 17.09 -9.82
CA MET A 147 -44.23 16.32 -10.07
C MET A 147 -43.18 16.68 -9.02
N LYS A 148 -42.46 15.69 -8.51
CA LYS A 148 -41.37 15.92 -7.56
C LYS A 148 -40.04 15.71 -8.27
N VAL A 149 -39.20 16.74 -8.25
CA VAL A 149 -37.82 16.66 -8.73
C VAL A 149 -36.88 16.58 -7.53
N PRO A 150 -36.13 15.48 -7.38
CA PRO A 150 -35.06 15.41 -6.38
C PRO A 150 -34.00 16.48 -6.68
N PRO A 151 -33.54 17.25 -5.68
CA PRO A 151 -32.54 18.30 -5.90
C PRO A 151 -31.23 17.78 -6.49
N GLU A 152 -30.86 16.53 -6.19
CA GLU A 152 -29.69 15.83 -6.74
C GLU A 152 -29.83 15.42 -8.22
N ASP A 153 -31.05 15.42 -8.77
CA ASP A 153 -31.34 15.04 -10.15
C ASP A 153 -31.64 16.27 -11.02
N ARG A 154 -31.58 17.50 -10.49
CA ARG A 154 -32.05 18.69 -11.20
C ARG A 154 -31.40 18.86 -12.58
N ASP A 155 -30.09 18.65 -12.68
CA ASP A 155 -29.35 18.70 -13.95
C ASP A 155 -29.88 17.68 -14.98
N THR A 156 -30.34 16.51 -14.52
CA THR A 156 -30.96 15.49 -15.38
C THR A 156 -32.27 16.00 -15.95
N TYR A 157 -33.12 16.59 -15.10
CA TYR A 157 -34.41 17.15 -15.53
C TYR A 157 -34.24 18.36 -16.44
N ASP A 158 -33.27 19.23 -16.15
CA ASP A 158 -32.96 20.38 -17.02
C ASP A 158 -32.45 19.92 -18.40
N SER A 159 -31.68 18.82 -18.46
CA SER A 159 -31.28 18.20 -19.74
C SER A 159 -32.46 17.55 -20.47
N ILE A 160 -33.39 16.93 -19.75
CA ILE A 160 -34.63 16.40 -20.33
C ILE A 160 -35.49 17.55 -20.86
N GLU A 161 -35.63 18.66 -20.15
CA GLU A 161 -36.33 19.86 -20.64
C GLU A 161 -35.74 20.35 -21.95
N TYR A 162 -34.41 20.44 -22.00
CA TYR A 162 -33.71 20.96 -23.17
C TYR A 162 -33.87 20.05 -24.40
N ASN A 163 -33.88 18.73 -24.22
CA ASN A 163 -33.83 17.77 -25.32
C ASN A 163 -35.18 17.13 -25.65
N LEU A 164 -35.92 16.65 -24.65
CA LEU A 164 -37.17 15.93 -24.84
C LEU A 164 -38.34 16.87 -25.15
N LEU A 165 -38.41 18.02 -24.46
CA LEU A 165 -39.52 18.96 -24.69
C LEU A 165 -39.34 19.76 -25.97
N ASP A 166 -38.11 19.86 -26.50
CA ASP A 166 -37.87 20.44 -27.82
C ASP A 166 -38.38 19.55 -28.96
N ASP A 167 -38.77 18.29 -28.73
CA ASP A 167 -39.42 17.45 -29.74
C ASP A 167 -40.95 17.61 -29.78
N LEU A 168 -41.56 18.31 -28.81
CA LEU A 168 -43.00 18.56 -28.77
C LEU A 168 -43.46 19.42 -29.97
N PRO A 169 -44.76 19.42 -30.34
CA PRO A 169 -45.25 20.31 -31.39
C PRO A 169 -45.11 21.79 -30.97
N GLU A 170 -44.70 22.63 -31.94
CA GLU A 170 -44.68 24.08 -31.75
C GLU A 170 -46.10 24.61 -31.59
N LYS A 171 -46.30 25.54 -30.65
CA LYS A 171 -47.62 26.10 -30.37
C LYS A 171 -48.11 26.89 -31.59
N THR A 172 -49.13 26.38 -32.25
CA THR A 172 -49.73 27.04 -33.41
C THR A 172 -50.59 28.19 -32.90
N TYR A 173 -50.05 29.42 -32.93
CA TYR A 173 -50.84 30.61 -32.65
C TYR A 173 -51.82 30.83 -33.80
N ASP A 174 -53.11 30.66 -33.51
CA ASP A 174 -54.17 30.94 -34.47
C ASP A 174 -54.20 32.44 -34.77
N ALA A 175 -53.62 32.82 -35.91
CA ALA A 175 -53.51 34.20 -36.33
C ALA A 175 -54.91 34.75 -36.59
N GLY A 176 -55.44 35.52 -35.65
CA GLY A 176 -56.75 36.14 -35.78
C GLY A 176 -56.91 37.01 -37.04
N PRO A 177 -58.14 37.44 -37.39
CA PRO A 177 -58.50 38.02 -38.70
C PRO A 177 -57.82 39.36 -39.06
N HIS A 178 -57.00 39.91 -38.16
CA HIS A 178 -56.27 41.16 -38.34
C HIS A 178 -54.77 40.87 -38.23
N GLY A 179 -54.27 40.14 -39.23
CA GLY A 179 -52.89 39.67 -39.33
C GLY A 179 -51.87 40.80 -39.41
N LEU A 180 -51.39 41.24 -38.26
CA LEU A 180 -50.00 41.63 -38.08
C LEU A 180 -49.28 40.38 -37.59
N LEU A 181 -48.61 39.68 -38.51
CA LEU A 181 -47.72 38.56 -38.25
C LEU A 181 -46.52 39.05 -37.43
N ILE A 182 -46.74 39.37 -36.17
CA ILE A 182 -45.67 39.40 -35.19
C ILE A 182 -45.51 37.93 -34.82
N ASN A 183 -44.76 37.19 -35.65
CA ASN A 183 -44.12 35.98 -35.15
C ASN A 183 -43.41 36.44 -33.87
N PRO A 184 -43.76 35.94 -32.69
CA PRO A 184 -42.96 36.20 -31.51
C PRO A 184 -41.56 35.79 -31.93
N VAL A 185 -40.64 36.76 -31.97
CA VAL A 185 -39.26 36.50 -32.35
C VAL A 185 -38.86 35.34 -31.43
N PRO A 186 -38.58 34.14 -31.96
CA PRO A 186 -38.29 32.99 -31.13
C PRO A 186 -37.24 33.49 -30.17
N TYR A 187 -37.57 33.48 -28.87
CA TYR A 187 -36.65 33.94 -27.86
C TYR A 187 -35.35 33.23 -28.20
N LEU A 188 -34.33 33.99 -28.62
CA LEU A 188 -33.03 33.41 -28.91
C LEU A 188 -32.62 32.82 -27.56
N ARG A 189 -32.88 31.52 -27.38
CA ARG A 189 -32.26 30.70 -26.36
C ARG A 189 -30.81 30.70 -26.81
N VAL A 190 -30.09 31.75 -26.39
CA VAL A 190 -28.66 31.85 -26.61
C VAL A 190 -28.14 30.59 -25.92
N PRO A 191 -27.54 29.65 -26.67
CA PRO A 191 -26.96 28.48 -26.03
C PRO A 191 -26.06 29.00 -24.92
N PRO A 192 -26.11 28.42 -23.72
CA PRO A 192 -25.28 28.87 -22.62
C PRO A 192 -23.85 29.01 -23.16
N ILE A 193 -23.28 30.21 -23.04
CA ILE A 193 -21.90 30.43 -23.46
C ILE A 193 -21.05 29.63 -22.49
N GLU A 194 -20.74 28.39 -22.85
CA GLU A 194 -19.73 27.59 -22.17
C GLU A 194 -18.41 28.34 -22.31
N SER A 195 -18.06 29.10 -21.28
CA SER A 195 -16.78 29.76 -21.24
C SER A 195 -15.71 28.66 -21.26
N PRO A 196 -14.74 28.70 -22.20
CA PRO A 196 -13.62 27.78 -22.23
C PRO A 196 -12.89 27.67 -20.87
N ALA A 197 -13.02 28.70 -20.03
CA ALA A 197 -12.47 28.71 -18.67
C ALA A 197 -13.05 27.63 -17.74
N ILE A 198 -14.33 27.25 -17.88
CA ILE A 198 -14.98 26.27 -17.00
C ILE A 198 -14.39 24.87 -17.27
N THR A 199 -14.40 24.45 -18.53
CA THR A 199 -13.83 23.17 -18.97
C THR A 199 -12.35 23.05 -18.61
N THR A 200 -11.57 24.12 -18.76
CA THR A 200 -10.15 24.09 -18.37
C THR A 200 -9.92 23.95 -16.86
N THR A 201 -10.85 24.47 -16.04
CA THR A 201 -10.74 24.39 -14.57
C THR A 201 -11.06 22.98 -14.08
N GLU A 202 -12.09 22.35 -14.65
CA GLU A 202 -12.49 20.97 -14.34
C GLU A 202 -11.40 19.97 -14.77
N LEU A 203 -10.88 20.09 -15.99
CA LEU A 203 -9.78 19.25 -16.48
C LEU A 203 -8.54 19.39 -15.60
N ARG A 204 -8.23 20.61 -15.15
CA ARG A 204 -7.12 20.85 -14.22
C ARG A 204 -7.36 20.21 -12.85
N ARG A 205 -8.58 20.25 -12.33
CA ARG A 205 -8.94 19.60 -11.06
C ARG A 205 -8.83 18.08 -11.17
N LEU A 206 -9.25 17.51 -12.30
CA LEU A 206 -9.10 16.09 -12.60
C LEU A 206 -7.63 15.70 -12.68
N ASP A 207 -6.82 16.43 -13.45
CA ASP A 207 -5.38 16.19 -13.59
C ASP A 207 -4.65 16.28 -12.24
N GLU A 208 -5.02 17.22 -11.38
CA GLU A 208 -4.46 17.33 -10.03
C GLU A 208 -4.79 16.10 -9.17
N SER A 209 -6.04 15.63 -9.21
CA SER A 209 -6.45 14.44 -8.45
C SER A 209 -5.79 13.15 -8.95
N ILE A 210 -5.56 13.02 -10.28
CA ILE A 210 -4.80 11.91 -10.86
C ILE A 210 -3.35 11.95 -10.39
N ARG A 211 -2.73 13.14 -10.40
CA ARG A 211 -1.35 13.32 -9.97
C ARG A 211 -1.17 12.95 -8.51
N GLU A 212 -2.07 13.41 -7.64
CA GLU A 212 -2.05 13.10 -6.21
C GLU A 212 -2.18 11.58 -5.96
N GLU A 213 -3.10 10.90 -6.63
CA GLU A 213 -3.24 9.44 -6.54
C GLU A 213 -1.97 8.71 -7.00
N GLN A 214 -1.39 9.12 -8.13
CA GLN A 214 -0.17 8.51 -8.67
C GLN A 214 1.05 8.72 -7.76
N GLU A 215 1.19 9.90 -7.17
CA GLU A 215 2.26 10.19 -6.21
C GLU A 215 2.15 9.27 -4.98
N LEU A 216 0.94 9.13 -4.42
CA LEU A 216 0.68 8.27 -3.28
C LEU A 216 0.87 6.78 -3.61
N LEU A 217 0.48 6.34 -4.82
CA LEU A 217 0.74 4.98 -5.29
C LEU A 217 2.24 4.69 -5.40
N SER A 218 3.00 5.61 -5.99
CA SER A 218 4.44 5.50 -6.09
C SER A 218 5.09 5.43 -4.70
N ARG A 219 4.72 6.34 -3.80
CA ARG A 219 5.21 6.34 -2.41
C ARG A 219 4.88 5.05 -1.68
N ARG A 220 3.65 4.54 -1.83
CA ARG A 220 3.23 3.25 -1.26
C ARG A 220 4.15 2.12 -1.74
N SER A 221 4.41 2.03 -3.04
CA SER A 221 5.27 0.99 -3.62
C SER A 221 6.72 1.06 -3.09
N MET A 222 7.26 2.27 -2.90
CA MET A 222 8.59 2.47 -2.33
C MET A 222 8.66 1.97 -0.88
N ILE A 223 7.65 2.26 -0.06
CA ILE A 223 7.58 1.81 1.33
C ILE A 223 7.43 0.28 1.41
N GLU A 224 6.61 -0.33 0.54
CA GLU A 224 6.48 -1.79 0.45
C GLU A 224 7.82 -2.45 0.11
N ALA A 225 8.57 -1.89 -0.84
CA ALA A 225 9.92 -2.35 -1.18
C ALA A 225 10.90 -2.19 -0.01
N GLU A 226 10.82 -1.10 0.74
CA GLU A 226 11.63 -0.90 1.94
C GLU A 226 11.31 -1.92 3.04
N ILE A 227 10.04 -2.22 3.29
CA ILE A 227 9.61 -3.25 4.25
C ILE A 227 10.16 -4.62 3.85
N ALA A 228 10.12 -4.97 2.56
CA ALA A 228 10.66 -6.21 2.04
C ALA A 228 12.19 -6.29 2.27
N ARG A 229 12.92 -5.22 1.96
CA ARG A 229 14.37 -5.10 2.20
C ARG A 229 14.71 -5.25 3.68
N LEU A 230 14.00 -4.55 4.57
CA LEU A 230 14.23 -4.61 6.02
C LEU A 230 13.93 -6.01 6.57
N SER A 231 12.90 -6.67 6.06
CA SER A 231 12.56 -8.04 6.46
C SER A 231 13.66 -9.02 6.05
N ALA A 232 14.16 -8.92 4.81
CA ALA A 232 15.29 -9.73 4.35
C ALA A 232 16.55 -9.50 5.22
N ALA A 233 16.85 -8.24 5.58
CA ALA A 233 17.98 -7.93 6.46
C ALA A 233 17.82 -8.54 7.87
N ILE A 234 16.61 -8.49 8.45
CA ILE A 234 16.32 -9.11 9.75
C ILE A 234 16.51 -10.63 9.70
N ASP A 235 16.09 -11.27 8.61
CA ASP A 235 16.21 -12.72 8.43
C ASP A 235 17.67 -13.17 8.24
N GLN A 236 18.48 -12.33 7.59
CA GLN A 236 19.92 -12.55 7.47
C GLN A 236 20.63 -12.44 8.83
N ILE A 237 20.31 -11.42 9.64
CA ILE A 237 20.90 -11.27 11.00
C ILE A 237 20.40 -12.37 11.95
N GLY A 238 19.18 -12.86 11.75
CA GLY A 238 18.55 -13.89 12.60
C GLY A 238 19.27 -15.24 12.64
N LYS A 239 20.21 -15.50 11.72
CA LYS A 239 20.98 -16.75 11.66
C LYS A 239 22.46 -16.45 11.91
N PRO A 240 22.91 -16.20 13.16
CA PRO A 240 24.32 -16.02 13.45
C PRO A 240 25.05 -17.36 13.25
N VAL A 241 25.52 -17.59 12.03
CA VAL A 241 26.26 -18.79 11.66
C VAL A 241 27.52 -18.83 12.54
N GLY A 242 27.61 -19.83 13.42
CA GLY A 242 28.78 -20.05 14.27
C GLY A 242 28.59 -19.74 15.75
N VAL A 243 27.67 -18.86 16.17
CA VAL A 243 27.58 -18.49 17.60
C VAL A 243 27.22 -19.70 18.47
N THR A 244 26.25 -20.52 18.04
CA THR A 244 25.87 -21.74 18.78
C THR A 244 27.02 -22.74 18.85
N SER A 245 27.77 -22.95 17.77
CA SER A 245 28.94 -23.83 17.80
C SER A 245 30.05 -23.28 18.69
N ALA A 246 30.26 -21.96 18.71
CA ALA A 246 31.24 -21.34 19.59
C ALA A 246 30.89 -21.57 21.07
N VAL A 247 29.61 -21.44 21.45
CA VAL A 247 29.13 -21.71 22.81
C VAL A 247 29.35 -23.17 23.19
N TRP A 248 29.05 -24.13 22.31
CA TRP A 248 29.30 -25.55 22.55
C TRP A 248 30.78 -25.88 22.71
N ILE A 249 31.61 -25.35 21.81
CA ILE A 249 33.07 -25.53 21.83
C ILE A 249 33.65 -24.99 23.15
N LEU A 250 33.21 -23.80 23.56
CA LEU A 250 33.68 -23.16 24.79
C LEU A 250 33.18 -23.90 26.03
N GLY A 251 31.97 -24.47 25.99
CA GLY A 251 31.45 -25.36 27.03
C GLY A 251 32.27 -26.65 27.16
N ILE A 252 32.59 -27.31 26.05
CA ILE A 252 33.45 -28.50 26.02
C ILE A 252 34.85 -28.15 26.54
N TYR A 253 35.44 -27.05 26.05
CA TYR A 253 36.76 -26.62 26.50
C TYR A 253 36.80 -26.28 28.00
N SER A 254 35.75 -25.64 28.53
CA SER A 254 35.61 -25.38 29.97
C SER A 254 35.54 -26.67 30.78
N ALA A 255 34.76 -27.66 30.33
CA ALA A 255 34.68 -28.96 30.98
C ALA A 255 36.03 -29.70 30.99
N LEU A 256 36.73 -29.72 29.85
CA LEU A 256 37.99 -30.44 29.71
C LEU A 256 39.18 -29.71 30.35
N GLY A 257 39.23 -28.38 30.26
CA GLY A 257 40.35 -27.55 30.69
C GLY A 257 40.25 -27.02 32.12
N ILE A 258 39.04 -26.90 32.68
CA ILE A 258 38.83 -26.38 34.04
C ILE A 258 38.29 -27.49 34.94
N VAL A 259 37.14 -28.07 34.58
CA VAL A 259 36.45 -29.03 35.44
C VAL A 259 37.31 -30.28 35.66
N ALA A 260 37.85 -30.88 34.59
CA ALA A 260 38.64 -32.10 34.72
C ALA A 260 39.89 -31.94 35.62
N PRO A 261 40.79 -30.93 35.42
CA PRO A 261 41.92 -30.72 36.33
C PRO A 261 41.50 -30.45 37.78
N VAL A 262 40.43 -29.67 37.99
CA VAL A 262 39.91 -29.36 39.35
C VAL A 262 39.34 -30.61 40.01
N THR A 263 38.60 -31.45 39.28
CA THR A 263 38.08 -32.71 39.81
C THR A 263 39.21 -33.68 40.15
N VAL A 264 40.24 -33.79 39.30
CA VAL A 264 41.42 -34.62 39.59
C VAL A 264 42.16 -34.09 40.83
N MET A 265 42.34 -32.77 40.94
CA MET A 265 42.94 -32.12 42.10
C MET A 265 42.15 -32.40 43.40
N ALA A 266 40.82 -32.43 43.33
CA ALA A 266 39.95 -32.70 44.47
C ALA A 266 39.96 -34.18 44.90
N LEU A 267 40.02 -35.11 43.94
CA LEU A 267 39.93 -36.56 44.22
C LEU A 267 41.30 -37.21 44.50
N PHE A 268 42.39 -36.68 43.95
CA PHE A 268 43.73 -37.27 44.04
C PHE A 268 44.79 -36.24 44.46
N PRO A 269 44.74 -35.69 45.69
CA PRO A 269 45.55 -34.55 46.10
C PRO A 269 47.04 -34.84 46.32
N THR A 270 47.44 -36.10 46.56
CA THR A 270 48.79 -36.44 47.06
C THR A 270 49.71 -37.13 46.05
N ILE A 271 49.17 -37.85 45.06
CA ILE A 271 49.96 -38.60 44.08
C ILE A 271 49.27 -38.49 42.72
N LEU A 272 49.92 -37.79 41.78
CA LEU A 272 49.47 -37.71 40.39
C LEU A 272 50.28 -38.70 39.55
N ASP A 273 49.60 -39.68 38.95
CA ASP A 273 50.24 -40.57 37.98
C ASP A 273 50.78 -39.75 36.79
N LEU A 274 52.01 -40.02 36.39
CA LEU A 274 52.66 -39.35 35.27
C LEU A 274 51.83 -39.51 33.99
N TRP A 275 51.20 -40.67 33.79
CA TRP A 275 50.33 -40.89 32.64
C TRP A 275 49.09 -39.99 32.65
N LEU A 276 48.44 -39.85 33.81
CA LEU A 276 47.28 -38.98 33.98
C LEU A 276 47.64 -37.51 33.76
N ALA A 277 48.82 -37.08 34.23
CA ALA A 277 49.33 -35.74 34.00
C ALA A 277 49.49 -35.43 32.51
N TRP A 278 50.13 -36.34 31.74
CA TRP A 278 50.27 -36.18 30.30
C TRP A 278 48.94 -36.23 29.56
N MET A 279 48.00 -37.05 30.01
CA MET A 279 46.65 -37.11 29.45
C MET A 279 45.93 -35.76 29.63
N LEU A 280 46.00 -35.15 30.82
CA LEU A 280 45.38 -33.85 31.10
C LEU A 280 46.02 -32.72 30.29
N VAL A 281 47.36 -32.72 30.17
CA VAL A 281 48.08 -31.77 29.31
C VAL A 281 47.67 -31.95 27.85
N GLY A 282 47.61 -33.19 27.36
CA GLY A 282 47.16 -33.49 25.99
C GLY A 282 45.72 -33.04 25.74
N LEU A 283 44.83 -33.25 26.71
CA LEU A 283 43.43 -32.82 26.64
C LEU A 283 43.31 -31.30 26.60
N PHE A 284 44.09 -30.58 27.42
CA PHE A 284 44.17 -29.13 27.40
C PHE A 284 44.67 -28.60 26.06
N VAL A 285 45.77 -29.15 25.54
CA VAL A 285 46.36 -28.75 24.25
C VAL A 285 45.37 -29.03 23.10
N ALA A 286 44.71 -30.19 23.10
CA ALA A 286 43.69 -30.54 22.11
C ALA A 286 42.50 -29.58 22.17
N GLY A 287 42.03 -29.25 23.37
CA GLY A 287 40.95 -28.29 23.57
C GLY A 287 41.33 -26.88 23.10
N LEU A 288 42.56 -26.44 23.38
CA LEU A 288 43.09 -25.15 22.92
C LEU A 288 43.19 -25.12 21.39
N ALA A 289 43.75 -26.18 20.78
CA ALA A 289 43.84 -26.32 19.33
C ALA A 289 42.45 -26.29 18.67
N LEU A 290 41.44 -26.87 19.32
CA LEU A 290 40.05 -26.85 18.86
C LEU A 290 39.45 -25.44 18.89
N VAL A 291 39.66 -24.68 19.98
CA VAL A 291 39.22 -23.27 20.08
C VAL A 291 39.92 -22.40 19.03
N VAL A 292 41.24 -22.51 18.90
CA VAL A 292 42.03 -21.74 17.92
C VAL A 292 41.64 -22.11 16.49
N GLY A 293 41.50 -23.42 16.20
CA GLY A 293 41.06 -23.91 14.90
C GLY A 293 39.66 -23.41 14.54
N TYR A 294 38.75 -23.35 15.52
CA TYR A 294 37.43 -22.77 15.34
C TYR A 294 37.50 -21.27 15.03
N ILE A 295 38.30 -20.50 15.77
CA ILE A 295 38.48 -19.05 15.51
C ILE A 295 39.06 -18.83 14.11
N TYR A 296 40.06 -19.61 13.71
CA TYR A 296 40.67 -19.52 12.38
C TYR A 296 39.65 -19.84 11.27
N TRP A 297 38.89 -20.93 11.43
CA TRP A 297 37.82 -21.29 10.49
C TRP A 297 36.75 -20.20 10.40
N TYR A 298 36.33 -19.65 11.54
CA TYR A 298 35.33 -18.58 11.61
C TYR A 298 35.82 -17.30 10.93
N ALA A 299 37.08 -16.90 11.16
CA ALA A 299 37.70 -15.75 10.50
C ALA A 299 37.77 -15.92 8.98
N ARG A 300 38.15 -17.11 8.49
CA ARG A 300 38.20 -17.41 7.05
C ARG A 300 36.81 -17.42 6.41
N ARG A 301 35.80 -17.90 7.14
CA ARG A 301 34.42 -17.90 6.63
C ARG A 301 33.83 -16.49 6.57
N LEU A 302 34.25 -15.59 7.45
CA LEU A 302 33.86 -14.18 7.39
C LEU A 302 34.49 -13.47 6.19
N SER A 303 35.77 -13.70 5.89
CA SER A 303 36.43 -13.05 4.76
C SER A 303 35.82 -13.43 3.41
N GLN A 304 35.37 -14.69 3.26
CA GLN A 304 34.72 -15.15 2.02
C GLN A 304 33.37 -14.49 1.73
N ARG A 305 32.68 -13.97 2.75
CA ARG A 305 31.39 -13.29 2.58
C ARG A 305 31.52 -11.82 2.18
N GLU A 306 32.70 -11.23 2.29
CA GLU A 306 32.93 -9.84 1.86
C GLU A 306 33.24 -9.76 0.35
N GLU A 307 33.55 -10.89 -0.30
CA GLU A 307 33.89 -10.96 -1.74
C GLU A 307 32.70 -11.34 -2.64
N GLU A 308 31.56 -11.73 -2.06
CA GLU A 308 30.28 -12.04 -2.76
C GLU A 308 29.30 -10.86 -2.69
#